data_AF-A0A174ZLD6-F1
#
_entry.id   AF-A0A174ZLD6-F1
#
_cell.length_a   1.000
_cell.length_b   1.000
_cell.length_c   1.000
_cell.angle_alpha   90.00
_cell.angle_beta   90.00
_cell.angle_gamma   90.00
#
_symmetry.space_group_name_H-M   'P 1'
#
loop_
_entity.id
_entity.type
_entity.pdbx_description
1 polymer ?
#
loop_
_entity_poly.entity_id
_entity_poly.type
_entity_poly.pdbx_seq_one_letter_code
_entity_poly.pdbx_strand_id
1 'polypeptide(L)'
;MVMQAAQQRMEKAIGKTIPKKQIKAPVPPIKEKYPIMDWKNLPFNTAVWKESERLAGKEGYKHPVRVVYNPKTMTYRTILNKSKFQVIDKKDLEFYKEAEKTDKSIKVCEVNEEDFLYLNFDTNSEPTEEELMQMLEKARKEMSGLEKEKYNLEVQLTEDSQFNENIVNVPNFGTQKEEWNLSGTIEQCIIRYASKLDGDQMNEILLGLEEGLTDEQVKSYFKLPADQMKQYRREQLEKE
;
A
#
# COMPACT_ATOMS: atom_id res chain seq x y z
N MET A 1 -46.12 93.99 28.19
CA MET A 1 -46.51 92.57 28.33
C MET A 1 -46.25 91.70 27.09
N VAL A 2 -46.16 92.24 25.87
CA VAL A 2 -45.99 91.41 24.65
C VAL A 2 -44.54 90.89 24.45
N MET A 3 -43.51 91.63 24.88
CA MET A 3 -42.11 91.18 24.76
C MET A 3 -41.76 90.01 25.71
N GLN A 4 -42.38 89.96 26.89
CA GLN A 4 -42.12 88.92 27.88
C GLN A 4 -42.71 87.56 27.46
N ALA A 5 -43.86 87.59 26.76
CA ALA A 5 -44.47 86.41 26.15
C ALA A 5 -43.69 85.89 24.92
N ALA A 6 -42.96 86.76 24.22
CA ALA A 6 -42.09 86.38 23.12
C ALA A 6 -40.80 85.71 23.63
N GLN A 7 -40.17 86.25 24.67
CA GLN A 7 -38.97 85.64 25.29
C GLN A 7 -39.27 84.28 25.94
N GLN A 8 -40.40 84.12 26.63
CA GLN A 8 -40.81 82.81 27.16
C GLN A 8 -41.12 81.78 26.07
N ARG A 9 -41.60 82.21 24.89
CA ARG A 9 -41.80 81.32 23.73
C ARG A 9 -40.49 80.89 23.10
N MET A 10 -39.49 81.78 23.03
CA MET A 10 -38.17 81.43 22.50
C MET A 10 -37.42 80.48 23.44
N GLU A 11 -37.42 80.71 24.76
CA GLU A 11 -36.76 79.81 25.72
C GLU A 11 -37.38 78.41 25.76
N LYS A 12 -38.71 78.30 25.59
CA LYS A 12 -39.41 77.00 25.53
C LYS A 12 -39.13 76.23 24.23
N ALA A 13 -38.70 76.91 23.17
CA ALA A 13 -38.32 76.29 21.89
C ALA A 13 -36.87 75.78 21.91
N ILE A 14 -35.97 76.41 22.68
CA ILE A 14 -34.55 76.05 22.76
C ILE A 14 -34.33 74.85 23.73
N GLY A 15 -35.28 74.58 24.64
CA GLY A 15 -35.19 73.50 25.63
C GLY A 15 -35.64 72.09 25.20
N LYS A 16 -36.09 71.88 23.95
CA LYS A 16 -36.38 70.53 23.44
C LYS A 16 -35.17 69.95 22.73
N THR A 17 -34.16 69.60 23.51
CA THR A 17 -33.14 68.65 23.09
C THR A 17 -33.83 67.33 22.73
N ILE A 18 -33.84 67.02 21.43
CA ILE A 18 -34.19 65.69 20.92
C ILE A 18 -33.30 64.68 21.67
N PRO A 19 -33.86 63.67 22.36
CA PRO A 19 -33.02 62.68 23.01
C PRO A 19 -32.21 62.00 21.91
N LYS A 20 -30.89 62.16 21.94
CA LYS A 20 -29.99 61.37 21.09
C LYS A 20 -30.27 59.92 21.44
N LYS A 21 -31.06 59.23 20.61
CA LYS A 21 -31.20 57.79 20.65
C LYS A 21 -29.78 57.27 20.52
N GLN A 22 -29.22 56.76 21.62
CA GLN A 22 -27.99 55.98 21.55
C GLN A 22 -28.35 54.76 20.72
N ILE A 23 -28.07 54.80 19.43
CA ILE A 23 -28.02 53.60 18.61
C ILE A 23 -26.77 52.89 19.10
N LYS A 24 -26.93 52.09 20.16
CA LYS A 24 -25.92 51.14 20.57
C LYS A 24 -25.83 50.21 19.36
N ALA A 25 -24.78 50.36 18.55
CA ALA A 25 -24.47 49.38 17.53
C ALA A 25 -24.48 48.01 18.23
N PRO A 26 -25.15 46.99 17.68
CA PRO A 26 -25.04 45.65 18.25
C PRO A 26 -23.56 45.33 18.22
N VAL A 27 -22.94 45.26 19.40
CA VAL A 27 -21.60 44.71 19.51
C VAL A 27 -21.76 43.28 18.99
N PRO A 28 -21.11 42.92 17.87
CA PRO A 28 -21.18 41.54 17.42
C PRO A 28 -20.73 40.69 18.61
N PRO A 29 -21.45 39.61 18.97
CA PRO A 29 -21.01 38.75 20.05
C PRO A 29 -19.57 38.38 19.73
N ILE A 30 -18.65 38.84 20.59
CA ILE A 30 -17.26 38.44 20.53
C ILE A 30 -17.35 36.93 20.75
N LYS A 31 -17.30 36.15 19.66
CA LYS A 31 -17.24 34.69 19.74
C LYS A 31 -16.14 34.42 20.74
N GLU A 32 -16.50 33.88 21.90
CA GLU A 32 -15.57 33.58 22.98
C GLU A 32 -14.44 32.75 22.39
N LYS A 33 -13.32 33.43 22.08
CA LYS A 33 -12.13 32.73 21.63
C LYS A 33 -11.55 32.13 22.90
N TYR A 34 -11.67 30.82 22.99
CA TYR A 34 -11.11 30.08 24.12
C TYR A 34 -9.60 30.36 24.25
N PRO A 35 -9.08 30.37 25.48
CA PRO A 35 -7.64 30.46 25.70
C PRO A 35 -6.91 29.38 24.91
N ILE A 36 -5.78 29.74 24.30
CA ILE A 36 -4.99 28.87 23.40
C ILE A 36 -4.53 27.57 24.10
N MET A 37 -4.47 27.57 25.43
CA MET A 37 -3.98 26.47 26.27
C MET A 37 -5.10 25.68 26.99
N ASP A 38 -6.36 25.81 26.58
CA ASP A 38 -7.44 25.01 27.16
C ASP A 38 -7.41 23.57 26.62
N TRP A 39 -6.72 22.67 27.33
CA TRP A 39 -6.63 21.26 26.97
C TRP A 39 -7.99 20.55 26.95
N LYS A 40 -9.01 21.08 27.64
CA LYS A 40 -10.35 20.46 27.68
C LYS A 40 -11.16 20.73 26.42
N ASN A 41 -10.79 21.77 25.67
CA ASN A 41 -11.55 22.23 24.50
C ASN A 41 -10.76 22.12 23.19
N LEU A 42 -9.74 21.27 23.18
CA LEU A 42 -9.04 20.90 21.95
C LEU A 42 -10.04 20.28 20.95
N PRO A 43 -9.99 20.64 19.66
CA PRO A 43 -10.98 20.21 18.66
C PRO A 43 -10.82 18.75 18.22
N PHE A 44 -10.13 17.92 19.01
CA PHE A 44 -9.98 16.50 18.77
C PHE A 44 -11.36 15.83 18.91
N ASN A 45 -11.70 14.93 17.99
CA ASN A 45 -13.01 14.23 17.89
C ASN A 45 -14.22 15.05 17.41
N THR A 46 -14.05 16.31 16.96
CA THR A 46 -15.10 17.03 16.23
C THR A 46 -15.43 16.33 14.89
N ALA A 47 -16.63 16.56 14.34
CA ALA A 47 -17.00 16.00 13.02
C ALA A 47 -15.99 16.38 11.92
N VAL A 48 -15.49 17.62 11.97
CA VAL A 48 -14.47 18.14 11.06
C VAL A 48 -13.12 17.42 11.27
N TRP A 49 -12.73 17.16 12.52
CA TRP A 49 -11.52 16.40 12.85
C TRP A 49 -11.58 14.97 12.31
N LYS A 50 -12.69 14.26 12.51
CA LYS A 50 -12.88 12.89 12.03
C LYS A 50 -12.83 12.80 10.50
N GLU A 51 -13.42 13.78 9.81
CA GLU A 51 -13.31 13.85 8.35
C GLU A 51 -11.87 14.11 7.90
N SER A 52 -11.15 14.98 8.63
CA SER A 52 -9.72 15.24 8.36
C SER A 52 -8.86 14.00 8.62
N GLU A 53 -9.13 13.25 9.69
CA GLU A 53 -8.47 11.98 10.03
C GLU A 53 -8.76 10.90 8.97
N ARG A 54 -10.00 10.82 8.49
CA ARG A 54 -10.38 9.93 7.38
C ARG A 54 -9.63 10.28 6.10
N LEU A 55 -9.53 11.56 5.76
CA LEU A 55 -8.80 12.06 4.58
C LEU A 55 -7.29 11.83 4.70
N ALA A 56 -6.74 11.91 5.91
CA ALA A 56 -5.32 11.67 6.18
C ALA A 56 -4.92 10.18 6.02
N GLY A 57 -5.88 9.25 6.07
CA GLY A 57 -5.65 7.82 5.89
C GLY A 57 -4.81 7.18 7.03
N LYS A 58 -4.43 5.90 6.86
CA LYS A 58 -3.64 5.17 7.88
C LYS A 58 -2.25 5.78 8.13
N GLU A 59 -1.71 6.46 7.12
CA GLU A 59 -0.33 6.95 7.13
C GLU A 59 -0.20 8.45 7.40
N GLY A 60 -1.31 9.18 7.59
CA GLY A 60 -1.34 10.53 8.11
C GLY A 60 -0.44 11.55 7.39
N TYR A 61 -0.27 12.73 8.00
CA TYR A 61 0.78 13.66 7.59
C TYR A 61 2.14 13.13 8.06
N LYS A 62 2.97 12.70 7.11
CA LYS A 62 4.37 12.37 7.38
C LYS A 62 5.22 13.62 7.24
N HIS A 63 5.96 13.96 8.30
CA HIS A 63 6.93 15.05 8.20
C HIS A 63 7.98 14.69 7.14
N PRO A 64 8.23 15.53 6.13
CA PRO A 64 9.12 15.21 5.01
C PRO A 64 10.59 15.06 5.43
N VAL A 65 10.88 15.38 6.68
CA VAL A 65 12.21 15.44 7.26
C VAL A 65 12.27 14.46 8.42
N ARG A 66 13.31 13.62 8.45
CA ARG A 66 13.49 12.64 9.53
C ARG A 66 14.50 13.17 10.53
N VAL A 67 14.13 13.24 11.80
CA VAL A 67 15.03 13.69 12.87
C VAL A 67 15.49 12.48 13.68
N VAL A 68 16.80 12.33 13.82
CA VAL A 68 17.45 11.29 14.62
C VAL A 68 18.03 11.95 15.86
N TYR A 69 17.69 11.41 17.02
CA TYR A 69 18.18 11.88 18.31
C TYR A 69 19.27 10.96 18.85
N ASN A 70 20.39 11.53 19.30
CA ASN A 70 21.42 10.79 20.01
C ASN A 70 21.37 11.11 21.51
N PRO A 71 21.05 10.13 22.38
CA PRO A 71 20.88 10.37 23.81
C PRO A 71 22.20 10.67 24.53
N LYS A 72 23.35 10.21 24.01
CA LYS A 72 24.66 10.38 24.66
C LYS A 72 25.20 11.80 24.51
N THR A 73 25.00 12.39 23.32
CA THR A 73 25.46 13.74 23.00
C THR A 73 24.37 14.78 23.16
N MET A 74 23.13 14.36 23.46
CA MET A 74 21.93 15.19 23.53
C MET A 74 21.73 16.06 22.27
N THR A 75 22.16 15.54 21.12
CA THR A 75 22.11 16.27 19.85
C THR A 75 21.05 15.68 18.93
N TYR A 76 20.36 16.56 18.21
CA TYR A 76 19.44 16.21 17.14
C TYR A 76 20.12 16.39 15.80
N ARG A 77 19.95 15.42 14.90
CA ARG A 77 20.35 15.58 13.50
C ARG A 77 19.19 15.32 12.58
N THR A 78 19.13 16.14 11.56
CA THR A 78 18.05 16.17 10.58
C THR A 78 18.53 15.49 9.31
N ILE A 79 17.99 14.31 9.01
CA ILE A 79 18.21 13.60 7.76
C ILE A 79 17.22 14.17 6.74
N LEU A 80 17.76 14.94 5.79
CA LEU A 80 17.01 15.42 4.64
C LEU A 80 16.89 14.28 3.62
N ASN A 81 15.67 13.98 3.16
CA ASN A 81 15.43 13.04 2.06
C ASN A 81 15.78 13.67 0.70
N LYS A 82 16.95 14.30 0.58
CA LYS A 82 17.46 14.76 -0.71
C LYS A 82 18.23 13.59 -1.31
N SER A 83 17.74 13.10 -2.45
CA SER A 83 18.20 11.93 -3.22
C SER A 83 19.63 12.03 -3.79
N LYS A 84 20.48 12.89 -3.21
CA LYS A 84 21.83 13.15 -3.71
C LYS A 84 22.84 12.61 -2.70
N PHE A 85 23.87 11.94 -3.22
CA PHE A 85 25.07 11.57 -2.49
C PHE A 85 25.57 12.76 -1.65
N GLN A 86 25.70 12.57 -0.34
CA GLN A 86 26.21 13.59 0.59
C GLN A 86 27.57 13.13 1.09
N VAL A 87 28.56 14.01 0.98
CA VAL A 87 29.86 13.79 1.63
C VAL A 87 29.67 14.01 3.13
N ILE A 88 30.01 13.01 3.93
CA ILE A 88 29.80 12.98 5.38
C ILE A 88 31.14 13.23 6.10
N ASP A 89 31.12 14.06 7.15
CA ASP A 89 32.29 14.31 8.00
C ASP A 89 32.60 13.14 8.94
N LYS A 90 33.86 13.02 9.41
CA LYS A 90 34.27 11.97 10.36
C LYS A 90 33.45 11.95 11.66
N LYS A 91 33.09 13.14 12.18
CA LYS A 91 32.24 13.28 13.37
C LYS A 91 30.83 12.76 13.16
N ASP A 92 30.34 12.86 11.92
CA ASP A 92 28.99 12.47 11.54
C ASP A 92 28.91 10.96 11.35
N LEU A 93 29.99 10.34 10.87
CA LEU A 93 30.12 8.87 10.80
C LEU A 93 29.95 8.23 12.19
N GLU A 94 30.63 8.76 13.21
CA GLU A 94 30.50 8.28 14.59
C GLU A 94 29.06 8.42 15.12
N PHE A 95 28.38 9.51 14.75
CA PHE A 95 26.97 9.70 15.09
C PHE A 95 26.09 8.62 14.46
N TYR A 96 26.29 8.29 13.18
CA TYR A 96 25.47 7.28 12.49
C TYR A 96 25.75 5.86 12.98
N LYS A 97 27.00 5.52 13.34
CA LYS A 97 27.33 4.23 13.99
C LYS A 97 26.59 4.03 15.31
N GLU A 98 26.37 5.11 16.06
CA GLU A 98 25.58 5.04 17.29
C GLU A 98 24.07 5.00 17.01
N ALA A 99 23.62 5.75 15.99
CA ALA A 99 22.22 5.75 15.57
C ALA A 99 21.77 4.39 15.04
N GLU A 100 22.61 3.66 14.31
CA GLU A 100 22.34 2.29 13.81
C GLU A 100 21.97 1.31 14.93
N LYS A 101 22.58 1.44 16.11
CA LYS A 101 22.27 0.59 17.27
C LYS A 101 20.85 0.82 17.79
N THR A 102 20.32 2.03 17.62
CA THR A 102 19.03 2.45 18.14
C THR A 102 17.93 2.35 17.08
N ASP A 103 18.24 2.74 15.84
CA ASP A 103 17.32 2.83 14.72
C ASP A 103 17.69 1.82 13.62
N LYS A 104 16.81 0.83 13.42
CA LYS A 104 16.95 -0.24 12.42
C LYS A 104 16.95 0.28 10.97
N SER A 105 16.42 1.49 10.74
CA SER A 105 16.36 2.11 9.42
C SER A 105 17.69 2.73 8.98
N ILE A 106 18.68 2.84 9.86
CA ILE A 106 20.00 3.39 9.55
C ILE A 106 20.99 2.24 9.50
N LYS A 107 21.75 2.13 8.41
CA LYS A 107 22.82 1.14 8.24
C LYS A 107 24.11 1.86 7.88
N VAL A 108 25.20 1.48 8.55
CA VAL A 108 26.53 2.03 8.26
C VAL A 108 27.42 0.87 7.83
N CYS A 109 27.88 0.90 6.58
CA CYS A 109 28.73 -0.12 6.00
C CYS A 109 30.10 0.48 5.64
N GLU A 110 31.17 -0.26 5.95
CA GLU A 110 32.51 0.03 5.47
C GLU A 110 32.71 -0.79 4.19
N VAL A 111 32.94 -0.11 3.07
CA VAL A 111 33.04 -0.73 1.73
C VAL A 111 34.39 -0.36 1.13
N ASN A 112 35.12 -1.34 0.58
CA ASN A 112 36.37 -1.09 -0.14
C ASN A 112 36.08 -0.52 -1.54
N GLU A 113 37.05 0.11 -2.18
CA GLU A 113 36.86 0.75 -3.51
C GLU A 113 36.45 -0.27 -4.59
N GLU A 114 37.05 -1.46 -4.59
CA GLU A 114 36.72 -2.55 -5.50
C GLU A 114 35.30 -3.07 -5.23
N ASP A 115 34.97 -3.34 -3.95
CA ASP A 115 33.66 -3.83 -3.54
C ASP A 115 32.54 -2.81 -3.82
N PHE A 116 32.84 -1.52 -3.71
CA PHE A 116 31.89 -0.44 -4.03
C PHE A 116 31.55 -0.43 -5.51
N LEU A 117 32.54 -0.69 -6.38
CA LEU A 117 32.33 -0.71 -7.83
C LEU A 117 31.42 -1.86 -8.28
N TYR A 118 31.48 -3.00 -7.58
CA TYR A 118 30.65 -4.17 -7.85
C TYR A 118 29.35 -4.20 -7.03
N LEU A 119 29.04 -3.16 -6.25
CA LEU A 119 27.82 -3.08 -5.47
C LEU A 119 26.62 -2.73 -6.38
N ASN A 120 25.80 -3.72 -6.70
CA ASN A 120 24.55 -3.49 -7.41
C ASN A 120 23.46 -3.02 -6.45
N PHE A 121 23.16 -1.72 -6.44
CA PHE A 121 22.13 -1.11 -5.59
C PHE A 121 20.68 -1.45 -6.01
N ASP A 122 20.50 -2.01 -7.21
CA ASP A 122 19.18 -2.28 -7.80
C ASP A 122 18.74 -3.76 -7.67
N THR A 123 19.61 -4.65 -7.19
CA THR A 123 19.27 -6.07 -7.03
C THR A 123 18.76 -6.31 -5.62
N ASN A 124 17.49 -6.71 -5.47
CA ASN A 124 17.06 -7.44 -4.27
C ASN A 124 18.06 -8.59 -4.11
N SER A 125 18.90 -8.54 -3.06
CA SER A 125 19.93 -9.54 -2.85
C SER A 125 19.26 -10.91 -2.84
N GLU A 126 19.62 -11.77 -3.78
CA GLU A 126 19.24 -13.18 -3.68
C GLU A 126 19.77 -13.69 -2.33
N PRO A 127 18.94 -14.38 -1.53
CA PRO A 127 19.38 -14.87 -0.24
C PRO A 127 20.66 -15.68 -0.41
N THR A 128 21.64 -15.43 0.45
CA THR A 128 22.94 -16.11 0.39
C THR A 128 22.72 -17.62 0.53
N GLU A 129 23.54 -18.46 -0.07
CA GLU A 129 23.38 -19.93 -0.03
C GLU A 129 23.19 -20.47 1.41
N GLU A 130 23.89 -19.87 2.37
CA GLU A 130 23.76 -20.16 3.80
C GLU A 130 22.38 -19.80 4.38
N GLU A 131 21.81 -18.68 3.94
CA GLU A 131 20.46 -18.24 4.33
C GLU A 131 19.37 -19.10 3.69
N LEU A 132 19.58 -19.56 2.45
CA LEU A 132 18.73 -20.54 1.77
C LEU A 132 18.75 -21.89 2.50
N MET A 133 19.93 -22.34 2.94
CA MET A 133 20.09 -23.60 3.66
C MET A 133 19.39 -23.55 5.04
N GLN A 134 19.50 -22.42 5.77
CA GLN A 134 18.74 -22.22 7.01
C GLN A 134 17.23 -22.15 6.79
N MET A 135 16.75 -21.51 5.72
CA MET A 135 15.33 -21.50 5.39
C MET A 135 14.80 -22.90 5.06
N LEU A 136 15.57 -23.70 4.32
CA LEU A 136 15.21 -25.08 3.97
C LEU A 136 15.14 -25.97 5.22
N GLU A 137 16.11 -25.84 6.12
CA GLU A 137 16.17 -26.63 7.35
C GLU A 137 15.07 -26.24 8.34
N LYS A 138 14.72 -24.95 8.41
CA LYS A 138 13.55 -24.46 9.14
C LYS A 138 12.24 -25.01 8.59
N ALA A 139 12.04 -24.96 7.26
CA ALA A 139 10.84 -25.51 6.62
C ALA A 139 10.69 -27.02 6.85
N ARG A 140 11.80 -27.77 6.78
CA ARG A 140 11.82 -29.22 7.10
C ARG A 140 11.41 -29.51 8.53
N LYS A 141 11.85 -28.67 9.48
CA LYS A 141 11.48 -28.78 10.90
C LYS A 141 9.99 -28.47 11.13
N GLU A 142 9.46 -27.46 10.45
CA GLU A 142 8.03 -27.09 10.50
C GLU A 142 7.14 -28.19 9.91
N MET A 143 7.54 -28.81 8.79
CA MET A 143 6.85 -29.97 8.21
C MET A 143 6.83 -31.18 9.15
N SER A 144 7.93 -31.46 9.84
CA SER A 144 7.99 -32.54 10.85
C SER A 144 7.15 -32.27 12.11
N GLY A 145 6.85 -31.00 12.39
CA GLY A 145 5.93 -30.59 13.46
C GLY A 145 4.47 -30.82 13.05
N LEU A 146 4.12 -30.49 11.80
CA LEU A 146 2.80 -30.69 11.23
C LEU A 146 2.41 -32.18 11.12
N GLU A 147 3.35 -33.08 10.84
CA GLU A 147 3.07 -34.54 10.85
C GLU A 147 2.60 -35.04 12.23
N LYS A 148 3.11 -34.47 13.32
CA LYS A 148 2.69 -34.83 14.69
C LYS A 148 1.33 -34.26 15.08
N GLU A 149 0.96 -33.10 14.55
CA GLU A 149 -0.39 -32.53 14.72
C GLU A 149 -1.42 -33.24 13.85
N LYS A 150 -1.06 -33.62 12.62
CA LYS A 150 -1.93 -34.41 11.73
C LYS A 150 -2.28 -35.77 12.36
N TYR A 151 -1.30 -36.44 12.96
CA TYR A 151 -1.52 -37.72 13.66
C TYR A 151 -2.43 -37.60 14.90
N ASN A 152 -2.48 -36.43 15.56
CA ASN A 152 -3.38 -36.21 16.71
C ASN A 152 -4.80 -35.80 16.28
N LEU A 153 -4.94 -35.07 15.16
CA LEU A 153 -6.25 -34.65 14.65
C LEU A 153 -6.98 -35.81 13.95
N GLU A 154 -6.26 -36.71 13.29
CA GLU A 154 -6.84 -37.90 12.63
C GLU A 154 -7.45 -38.88 13.66
N VAL A 155 -6.87 -38.99 14.86
CA VAL A 155 -7.39 -39.84 15.95
C VAL A 155 -8.70 -39.30 16.56
N GLN A 156 -8.95 -37.99 16.51
CA GLN A 156 -10.20 -37.38 17.03
C GLN A 156 -11.37 -37.37 16.05
N LEU A 157 -11.12 -37.56 14.74
CA LEU A 157 -12.16 -37.51 13.71
C LEU A 157 -12.76 -38.88 13.35
N THR A 158 -12.27 -39.97 13.97
CA THR A 158 -12.66 -41.35 13.58
C THR A 158 -13.86 -41.92 14.36
N GLU A 159 -14.38 -41.22 15.38
CA GLU A 159 -15.50 -41.76 16.20
C GLU A 159 -16.91 -41.37 15.70
N ASP A 160 -17.06 -40.35 14.84
CA ASP A 160 -18.37 -39.86 14.41
C ASP A 160 -18.50 -39.76 12.88
N SER A 161 -18.40 -40.88 12.16
CA SER A 161 -19.19 -41.13 10.94
C SER A 161 -18.96 -42.53 10.38
N GLN A 162 -19.92 -43.43 10.63
CA GLN A 162 -20.22 -44.54 9.74
C GLN A 162 -20.68 -44.00 8.39
N PHE A 163 -19.83 -44.04 7.35
CA PHE A 163 -20.30 -44.24 5.99
C PHE A 163 -19.23 -44.84 5.06
N ASN A 164 -19.44 -46.12 4.78
CA ASN A 164 -19.07 -46.88 3.57
C ASN A 164 -17.61 -46.87 3.09
N GLU A 165 -16.90 -47.91 3.51
CA GLU A 165 -15.67 -48.42 2.92
C GLU A 165 -15.93 -49.01 1.52
N ASN A 166 -15.31 -48.43 0.48
CA ASN A 166 -14.84 -49.19 -0.68
C ASN A 166 -13.61 -48.50 -1.31
N ILE A 167 -12.48 -48.72 -0.62
CA ILE A 167 -11.18 -49.17 -1.15
C ILE A 167 -10.50 -48.29 -2.23
N VAL A 168 -9.52 -47.53 -1.74
CA VAL A 168 -8.15 -47.35 -2.27
C VAL A 168 -7.86 -48.02 -3.62
N ASN A 169 -7.45 -47.22 -4.61
CA ASN A 169 -6.49 -47.71 -5.59
C ASN A 169 -5.39 -46.67 -5.85
N VAL A 170 -4.17 -47.14 -5.63
CA VAL A 170 -2.84 -46.60 -5.91
C VAL A 170 -2.78 -45.67 -7.14
N PRO A 171 -1.97 -44.59 -7.15
CA PRO A 171 -1.77 -43.80 -8.36
C PRO A 171 -1.14 -44.65 -9.47
N ASN A 172 -1.97 -45.09 -10.40
CA ASN A 172 -1.55 -45.78 -11.61
C ASN A 172 -0.94 -44.75 -12.57
N PHE A 173 0.32 -44.94 -12.95
CA PHE A 173 0.95 -44.26 -14.09
C PHE A 173 0.17 -44.61 -15.36
N GLY A 174 -0.80 -43.78 -15.73
CA GLY A 174 -1.66 -44.01 -16.88
C GLY A 174 -2.51 -42.80 -17.23
N THR A 175 -2.02 -42.03 -18.20
CA THR A 175 -2.76 -41.16 -19.13
C THR A 175 -4.25 -40.98 -18.84
N GLN A 176 -4.59 -40.04 -17.96
CA GLN A 176 -5.90 -39.41 -18.01
C GLN A 176 -5.82 -38.37 -19.12
N LYS A 177 -6.53 -38.63 -20.21
CA LYS A 177 -6.66 -37.70 -21.33
C LYS A 177 -7.54 -36.55 -20.84
N GLU A 178 -6.93 -35.60 -20.14
CA GLU A 178 -7.62 -34.42 -19.63
C GLU A 178 -8.18 -33.63 -20.82
N GLU A 179 -9.50 -33.54 -20.89
CA GLU A 179 -10.19 -32.76 -21.88
C GLU A 179 -9.90 -31.27 -21.63
N TRP A 180 -9.33 -30.60 -22.63
CA TRP A 180 -9.06 -29.15 -22.55
C TRP A 180 -10.39 -28.42 -22.51
N ASN A 181 -10.68 -27.77 -21.38
CA ASN A 181 -11.85 -26.94 -21.23
C ASN A 181 -11.55 -25.53 -21.76
N LEU A 182 -11.85 -25.32 -23.05
CA LEU A 182 -11.68 -24.06 -23.78
C LEU A 182 -12.93 -23.14 -23.69
N SER A 183 -13.76 -23.30 -22.66
CA SER A 183 -14.90 -22.41 -22.43
C SER A 183 -14.46 -21.05 -21.88
N GLY A 184 -15.10 -19.99 -22.35
CA GLY A 184 -14.80 -18.61 -21.96
C GLY A 184 -13.98 -17.85 -23.00
N THR A 185 -13.42 -16.70 -22.62
CA THR A 185 -12.54 -15.89 -23.48
C THR A 185 -11.15 -16.51 -23.57
N ILE A 186 -10.41 -16.22 -24.64
CA ILE A 186 -9.06 -16.77 -24.86
C ILE A 186 -8.11 -16.46 -23.70
N GLU A 187 -8.19 -15.28 -23.08
CA GLU A 187 -7.32 -14.90 -21.96
C GLU A 187 -7.59 -15.78 -20.73
N GLN A 188 -8.85 -16.15 -20.49
CA GLN A 188 -9.21 -17.07 -19.40
C GLN A 188 -8.64 -18.47 -19.65
N CYS A 189 -8.60 -18.90 -20.91
CA CYS A 189 -7.98 -20.17 -21.30
C CYS A 189 -6.46 -20.13 -21.09
N ILE A 190 -5.80 -19.02 -21.47
CA ILE A 190 -4.36 -18.81 -21.27
C ILE A 190 -4.03 -18.85 -19.77
N ILE A 191 -4.78 -18.14 -18.92
CA ILE A 191 -4.54 -18.12 -17.47
C ILE A 191 -4.70 -19.52 -16.86
N ARG A 192 -5.71 -20.29 -17.30
CA ARG A 192 -5.96 -21.65 -16.79
C ARG A 192 -4.86 -22.64 -17.19
N TYR A 193 -4.30 -22.47 -18.38
CA TYR A 193 -3.34 -23.42 -18.97
C TYR A 193 -1.92 -22.86 -19.09
N ALA A 194 -1.60 -21.73 -18.47
CA ALA A 194 -0.29 -21.09 -18.53
C ALA A 194 0.84 -22.02 -18.10
N SER A 195 0.62 -22.88 -17.09
CA SER A 195 1.63 -23.86 -16.63
C SER A 195 1.80 -25.06 -17.56
N LYS A 196 0.88 -25.29 -18.50
CA LYS A 196 0.91 -26.43 -19.44
C LYS A 196 1.32 -26.03 -20.86
N LEU A 197 1.24 -24.74 -21.18
CA LEU A 197 1.65 -24.20 -22.48
C LEU A 197 3.16 -23.97 -22.46
N ASP A 198 3.83 -24.46 -23.49
CA ASP A 198 5.22 -24.12 -23.74
C ASP A 198 5.36 -22.65 -24.21
N GLY A 199 6.53 -22.04 -24.02
CA GLY A 199 6.81 -20.67 -24.45
C GLY A 199 6.56 -20.46 -25.95
N ASP A 200 6.91 -21.45 -26.78
CA ASP A 200 6.67 -21.38 -28.22
C ASP A 200 5.17 -21.44 -28.53
N GLN A 201 4.41 -22.28 -27.83
CA GLN A 201 2.95 -22.35 -28.01
C GLN A 201 2.26 -21.04 -27.59
N MET A 202 2.72 -20.43 -26.48
CA MET A 202 2.21 -19.15 -26.00
C MET A 202 2.50 -18.02 -26.99
N ASN A 203 3.70 -18.00 -27.57
CA ASN A 203 4.07 -17.01 -28.58
C ASN A 203 3.19 -17.11 -29.83
N GLU A 204 2.91 -18.31 -30.33
CA GLU A 204 2.05 -18.48 -31.52
C GLU A 204 0.57 -18.14 -31.26
N ILE A 205 0.09 -18.30 -30.02
CA ILE A 205 -1.23 -17.84 -29.58
C ILE A 205 -1.28 -16.32 -29.56
N LEU A 206 -0.28 -15.67 -28.95
CA LEU A 206 -0.21 -14.23 -28.83
C LEU A 206 -0.09 -13.56 -30.21
N LEU A 207 0.78 -14.08 -31.08
CA LEU A 207 0.92 -13.64 -32.46
C LEU A 207 -0.41 -13.72 -33.23
N GLY A 208 -1.20 -14.78 -33.00
CA GLY A 208 -2.54 -14.89 -33.60
C GLY A 208 -3.46 -13.75 -33.17
N LEU A 209 -3.46 -13.40 -31.89
CA LEU A 209 -4.26 -12.28 -31.37
C LEU A 209 -3.76 -10.91 -31.87
N GLU A 210 -2.45 -10.73 -31.98
CA GLU A 210 -1.83 -9.51 -32.54
C GLU A 210 -2.15 -9.32 -34.03
N GLU A 211 -2.15 -10.42 -34.80
CA GLU A 211 -2.53 -10.44 -36.22
C GLU A 211 -4.05 -10.30 -36.43
N GLY A 212 -4.85 -10.28 -35.36
CA GLY A 212 -6.28 -10.01 -35.39
C GLY A 212 -7.18 -11.24 -35.48
N LEU A 213 -6.65 -12.45 -35.29
CA LEU A 213 -7.47 -13.67 -35.29
C LEU A 213 -8.49 -13.61 -34.15
N THR A 214 -9.70 -14.08 -34.44
CA THR A 214 -10.77 -14.21 -33.45
C THR A 214 -10.45 -15.28 -32.41
N ASP A 215 -11.00 -15.10 -31.21
CA ASP A 215 -10.97 -16.06 -30.11
C ASP A 215 -11.26 -17.52 -30.53
N GLU A 216 -12.20 -17.71 -31.47
CA GLU A 216 -12.61 -19.04 -31.93
C GLU A 216 -11.54 -19.68 -32.82
N GLN A 217 -10.91 -18.90 -33.70
CA GLN A 217 -9.79 -19.35 -34.53
C GLN A 217 -8.58 -19.71 -33.66
N VAL A 218 -8.27 -18.90 -32.66
CA VAL A 218 -7.16 -19.20 -31.73
C VAL A 218 -7.45 -20.45 -30.89
N LYS A 219 -8.70 -20.64 -30.46
CA LYS A 219 -9.13 -21.85 -29.74
C LYS A 219 -9.03 -23.13 -30.57
N SER A 220 -9.13 -23.06 -31.90
CA SER A 220 -9.10 -24.25 -32.75
C SER A 220 -7.74 -24.96 -32.72
N TYR A 221 -6.65 -24.20 -32.64
CA TYR A 221 -5.29 -24.73 -32.62
C TYR A 221 -4.62 -24.71 -31.24
N PHE A 222 -5.30 -24.23 -30.19
CA PHE A 222 -4.79 -24.10 -28.81
C PHE A 222 -4.23 -25.41 -28.20
N LYS A 223 -4.74 -26.57 -28.64
CA LYS A 223 -4.33 -27.91 -28.17
C LYS A 223 -3.16 -28.52 -28.96
N LEU A 224 -2.71 -27.85 -30.03
CA LEU A 224 -1.73 -28.40 -30.96
C LEU A 224 -0.29 -28.04 -30.53
N PRO A 225 0.72 -28.82 -30.95
CA PRO A 225 2.12 -28.43 -30.80
C PRO A 225 2.45 -27.19 -31.64
N ALA A 226 3.44 -26.40 -31.20
CA ALA A 226 3.79 -25.09 -31.78
C ALA A 226 3.97 -25.11 -33.32
N ASP A 227 4.59 -26.15 -33.88
CA ASP A 227 4.79 -26.29 -35.32
C ASP A 227 3.47 -26.31 -36.11
N GLN A 228 2.45 -26.97 -35.54
CA GLN A 228 1.12 -27.04 -36.15
C GLN A 228 0.35 -25.74 -35.93
N MET A 229 0.50 -25.09 -34.77
CA MET A 229 -0.10 -23.77 -34.51
C MET A 229 0.34 -22.74 -35.54
N LYS A 230 1.62 -22.76 -35.92
CA LYS A 230 2.19 -21.90 -36.96
C LYS A 230 1.62 -22.15 -38.36
N GLN A 231 1.30 -23.40 -38.68
CA GLN A 231 0.65 -23.74 -39.95
C GLN A 231 -0.80 -23.25 -39.94
N TYR A 232 -1.54 -23.56 -38.87
CA TYR A 232 -2.92 -23.12 -38.71
C TYR A 232 -3.06 -21.60 -38.71
N ARG A 233 -2.21 -20.84 -38.00
CA ARG A 233 -2.26 -19.37 -38.01
C ARG A 233 -2.13 -18.82 -39.44
N ARG A 234 -1.15 -19.31 -40.20
CA ARG A 234 -0.94 -18.89 -41.60
C ARG A 234 -2.15 -19.24 -42.49
N GLU A 235 -2.70 -20.43 -42.32
CA GLU A 235 -3.91 -20.84 -43.05
C GLU A 235 -5.16 -20.03 -42.68
N GLN A 236 -5.28 -19.54 -41.44
CA GLN A 236 -6.38 -18.66 -41.02
C GLN A 236 -6.19 -17.25 -41.56
N LEU A 237 -4.95 -16.75 -41.55
CA LEU A 237 -4.59 -15.42 -42.07
C LEU A 237 -4.74 -15.32 -43.59
N GLU A 238 -4.50 -16.41 -44.34
CA GLU A 238 -4.70 -16.44 -45.80
C GLU A 238 -6.17 -16.51 -46.22
N LYS A 239 -7.09 -16.82 -45.30
CA LYS A 239 -8.53 -16.95 -45.58
C LYS A 239 -9.32 -15.67 -45.33
N GLU A 240 -8.70 -14.67 -44.72
CA GLU A 240 -9.30 -13.38 -44.35
C GLU A 240 -8.81 -12.27 -45.29
#